data_AF-A0A107EXN1-F1
#
_entry.id   AF-A0A107EXN1-F1
#
_cell.length_a   1.000
_cell.length_b   1.000
_cell.length_c   1.000
_cell.angle_alpha   90.00
_cell.angle_beta   90.00
_cell.angle_gamma   90.00
#
_symmetry.space_group_name_H-M   'P 1'
#
loop_
_entity.id
_entity.type
_entity.pdbx_description
1 polymer ?
#
loop_
_entity_poly.entity_id
_entity_poly.type
_entity_poly.pdbx_seq_one_letter_code
_entity_poly.pdbx_strand_id
1 'polypeptide(L)'
;MSLSPQEISRLVGLELPILCLDTCTVLDVVRDITRESVTPGDVNAGLAVLAMAEAGSGLIVLMAEQVVLEIAGNVANVEEEAQSSLKKFLAQAQRIHDVAGAYGVQGHLQVRHLDGHVSRARLVLDRWRKIAQVVPHNDGVANRAFRRVNEPRTPARRGKESMKDCVIVEAYIEVASQLRAAGMTKAMVFASSNTKEYFAPNTRHLQGDIAADLASVGMEYAPNWGAAKHSLGR
;
A
#
# COMPACT_ATOMS: atom_id res chain seq x y z
N MET A 1 23.44 6.24 -2.90
CA MET A 1 22.94 5.05 -2.19
C MET A 1 21.82 5.50 -1.30
N SER A 2 20.77 4.69 -1.15
CA SER A 2 19.60 5.04 -0.36
C SER A 2 19.75 4.55 1.07
N LEU A 3 20.27 3.34 1.29
CA LEU A 3 20.60 2.88 2.64
C LEU A 3 22.09 3.04 2.92
N SER A 4 22.44 3.34 4.16
CA SER A 4 23.83 3.33 4.61
C SER A 4 24.38 1.89 4.68
N PRO A 5 25.70 1.68 4.58
CA PRO A 5 26.29 0.33 4.70
C PRO A 5 25.94 -0.38 6.00
N GLN A 6 25.78 0.37 7.10
CA GLN A 6 25.39 -0.15 8.40
C GLN A 6 23.95 -0.67 8.40
N GLU A 7 23.02 0.09 7.78
CA GLU A 7 21.63 -0.35 7.62
C GLU A 7 21.51 -1.56 6.71
N ILE A 8 22.24 -1.58 5.60
CA ILE A 8 22.29 -2.73 4.68
C ILE A 8 22.74 -3.97 5.44
N SER A 9 23.86 -3.89 6.16
CA SER A 9 24.40 -5.01 6.93
C SER A 9 23.42 -5.49 8.01
N ARG A 10 22.74 -4.56 8.69
CA ARG A 10 21.71 -4.88 9.67
C ARG A 10 20.53 -5.60 9.03
N LEU A 11 20.00 -5.10 7.93
CA LEU A 11 18.84 -5.68 7.26
C LEU A 11 19.14 -7.06 6.69
N VAL A 12 20.30 -7.25 6.05
CA VAL A 12 20.76 -8.56 5.59
C VAL A 12 20.90 -9.53 6.76
N GLY A 13 21.55 -9.11 7.85
CA GLY A 13 21.75 -9.97 9.02
C GLY A 13 20.46 -10.40 9.75
N LEU A 14 19.34 -9.68 9.56
CA LEU A 14 18.03 -10.10 10.07
C LEU A 14 17.47 -11.30 9.31
N GLU A 15 17.86 -11.51 8.04
CA GLU A 15 17.37 -12.62 7.21
C GLU A 15 15.83 -12.72 7.20
N LEU A 16 15.14 -11.57 7.18
CA LEU A 16 13.68 -11.49 7.12
C LEU A 16 13.18 -11.07 5.73
N PRO A 17 11.97 -11.51 5.33
CA PRO A 17 11.29 -10.95 4.17
C PRO A 17 11.11 -9.43 4.28
N ILE A 18 11.00 -8.76 3.15
CA ILE A 18 10.84 -7.30 3.06
C ILE A 18 9.54 -6.97 2.34
N LEU A 19 8.77 -6.05 2.92
CA LEU A 19 7.60 -5.46 2.31
C LEU A 19 7.82 -3.96 2.06
N CYS A 20 7.85 -3.56 0.80
CA CYS A 20 7.92 -2.18 0.34
C CYS A 20 6.49 -1.66 0.11
N LEU A 21 6.09 -0.61 0.82
CA LEU A 21 4.72 -0.12 0.79
C LEU A 21 4.53 1.06 -0.17
N ASP A 22 3.52 0.98 -1.03
CA ASP A 22 3.06 2.13 -1.81
C ASP A 22 2.03 2.97 -1.05
N THR A 23 1.96 4.26 -1.32
CA THR A 23 1.00 5.19 -0.69
C THR A 23 -0.44 4.68 -0.83
N CYS A 24 -0.83 4.23 -2.03
CA CYS A 24 -2.19 3.78 -2.29
C CYS A 24 -2.59 2.59 -1.41
N THR A 25 -1.69 1.64 -1.21
CA THR A 25 -1.91 0.45 -0.36
C THR A 25 -2.10 0.82 1.10
N VAL A 26 -1.29 1.75 1.61
CA VAL A 26 -1.36 2.15 3.02
C VAL A 26 -2.59 3.02 3.26
N LEU A 27 -2.92 3.93 2.35
CA LEU A 27 -4.13 4.76 2.46
C LEU A 27 -5.41 3.94 2.31
N ASP A 28 -5.41 2.82 1.56
CA ASP A 28 -6.56 1.92 1.47
C ASP A 28 -7.03 1.38 2.83
N VAL A 29 -6.15 1.37 3.85
CA VAL A 29 -6.52 1.02 5.23
C VAL A 29 -7.61 1.96 5.79
N VAL A 30 -7.57 3.25 5.42
CA VAL A 30 -8.49 4.30 5.89
C VAL A 30 -9.57 4.62 4.85
N ARG A 31 -9.41 4.15 3.60
CA ARG A 31 -10.37 4.42 2.54
C ARG A 31 -11.74 3.81 2.85
N ASP A 32 -12.72 4.43 2.22
CA ASP A 32 -14.15 4.11 2.29
C ASP A 32 -14.45 2.59 2.24
N ILE A 33 -14.97 2.05 3.35
CA ILE A 33 -15.38 0.65 3.50
C ILE A 33 -16.63 0.27 2.71
N THR A 34 -17.34 1.25 2.15
CA THR A 34 -18.53 0.99 1.34
C THR A 34 -18.17 0.59 -0.10
N ARG A 35 -16.89 0.71 -0.48
CA ARG A 35 -16.39 0.26 -1.79
C ARG A 35 -16.39 -1.26 -1.88
N GLU A 36 -16.93 -1.81 -2.96
CA GLU A 36 -16.96 -3.27 -3.23
C GLU A 36 -15.56 -3.91 -3.26
N SER A 37 -14.52 -3.13 -3.56
CA SER A 37 -13.13 -3.59 -3.54
C SER A 37 -12.59 -3.88 -2.14
N VAL A 38 -13.23 -3.37 -1.09
CA VAL A 38 -12.81 -3.60 0.31
C VAL A 38 -13.45 -4.90 0.78
N THR A 39 -12.63 -5.93 0.95
CA THR A 39 -13.10 -7.25 1.38
C THR A 39 -12.55 -7.60 2.77
N PRO A 40 -13.31 -8.33 3.62
CA PRO A 40 -12.81 -8.78 4.91
C PRO A 40 -11.52 -9.61 4.80
N GLY A 41 -11.40 -10.42 3.74
CA GLY A 41 -10.20 -11.22 3.48
C GLY A 41 -8.94 -10.38 3.31
N ASP A 42 -9.04 -9.30 2.53
CA ASP A 42 -7.90 -8.40 2.30
C ASP A 42 -7.55 -7.58 3.54
N VAL A 43 -8.57 -7.05 4.25
CA VAL A 43 -8.35 -6.33 5.52
C VAL A 43 -7.69 -7.23 6.56
N ASN A 44 -8.18 -8.46 6.73
CA ASN A 44 -7.59 -9.42 7.67
C ASN A 44 -6.17 -9.82 7.28
N ALA A 45 -5.87 -9.95 5.98
CA ALA A 45 -4.51 -10.17 5.52
C ALA A 45 -3.59 -9.00 5.90
N GLY A 46 -4.02 -7.75 5.67
CA GLY A 46 -3.26 -6.56 6.04
C GLY A 46 -2.99 -6.48 7.55
N LEU A 47 -4.01 -6.75 8.38
CA LEU A 47 -3.86 -6.79 9.83
C LEU A 47 -2.91 -7.90 10.31
N ALA A 48 -2.95 -9.08 9.67
CA ALA A 48 -2.02 -10.16 9.99
C ALA A 48 -0.57 -9.80 9.62
N VAL A 49 -0.36 -9.19 8.46
CA VAL A 49 0.96 -8.69 8.03
C VAL A 49 1.49 -7.62 8.98
N LEU A 50 0.64 -6.67 9.39
CA LEU A 50 0.99 -5.66 10.38
C LEU A 50 1.39 -6.27 11.72
N ALA A 51 0.60 -7.23 12.23
CA ALA A 51 0.90 -7.90 13.50
C ALA A 51 2.25 -8.64 13.46
N MET A 52 2.60 -9.25 12.33
CA MET A 52 3.91 -9.89 12.14
C MET A 52 5.07 -8.89 12.15
N ALA A 53 4.88 -7.73 11.53
CA ALA A 53 5.87 -6.66 11.56
C ALA A 53 6.05 -6.09 12.97
N GLU A 54 4.96 -5.88 13.71
CA GLU A 54 4.98 -5.41 15.10
C GLU A 54 5.67 -6.38 16.06
N ALA A 55 5.57 -7.69 15.81
CA ALA A 55 6.29 -8.71 16.57
C ALA A 55 7.82 -8.68 16.35
N GLY A 56 8.31 -7.91 15.36
CA GLY A 56 9.74 -7.63 15.15
C GLY A 56 10.58 -8.80 14.65
N SER A 57 9.97 -9.96 14.36
CA SER A 57 10.68 -11.21 14.01
C SER A 57 10.18 -11.85 12.71
N GLY A 58 9.13 -11.31 12.08
CA GLY A 58 8.49 -11.92 10.91
C GLY A 58 8.70 -11.22 9.58
N LEU A 59 8.95 -9.90 9.60
CA LEU A 59 8.89 -9.04 8.43
C LEU A 59 9.61 -7.70 8.67
N ILE A 60 10.36 -7.24 7.68
CA ILE A 60 10.83 -5.86 7.60
C ILE A 60 9.86 -5.08 6.71
N VAL A 61 9.44 -3.90 7.14
CA VAL A 61 8.56 -3.01 6.36
C VAL A 61 9.33 -1.75 5.99
N LEU A 62 9.33 -1.41 4.70
CA LEU A 62 9.97 -0.24 4.15
C LEU A 62 8.93 0.74 3.59
N MET A 63 9.13 2.02 3.87
CA MET A 63 8.41 3.12 3.22
C MET A 63 9.42 4.10 2.63
N ALA A 64 9.35 4.36 1.33
CA ALA A 64 10.10 5.45 0.72
C ALA A 64 9.69 6.79 1.35
N GLU A 65 10.63 7.71 1.50
CA GLU A 65 10.35 9.05 2.03
C GLU A 65 9.20 9.73 1.27
N GLN A 66 9.14 9.54 -0.05
CA GLN A 66 8.03 10.02 -0.88
C GLN A 66 6.66 9.50 -0.43
N VAL A 67 6.56 8.25 0.02
CA VAL A 67 5.32 7.66 0.57
C VAL A 67 4.93 8.33 1.88
N VAL A 68 5.90 8.61 2.74
CA VAL A 68 5.66 9.31 4.02
C VAL A 68 5.09 10.71 3.77
N LEU A 69 5.67 11.43 2.81
CA LEU A 69 5.20 12.77 2.40
C LEU A 69 3.78 12.72 1.83
N GLU A 70 3.48 11.72 1.00
CA GLU A 70 2.14 11.57 0.43
C GLU A 70 1.09 11.20 1.47
N ILE A 71 1.41 10.34 2.43
CA ILE A 71 0.50 10.04 3.53
C ILE A 71 0.22 11.32 4.32
N ALA A 72 1.26 12.09 4.66
CA ALA A 72 1.10 13.34 5.41
C ALA A 72 0.22 14.36 4.66
N GLY A 73 0.35 14.45 3.34
CA GLY A 73 -0.42 15.37 2.50
C GLY A 73 -1.87 14.94 2.23
N ASN A 74 -2.17 13.63 2.26
CA ASN A 74 -3.47 13.11 1.82
C ASN A 74 -4.35 12.54 2.93
N VAL A 75 -3.79 12.19 4.10
CA VAL A 75 -4.54 11.44 5.13
C VAL A 75 -5.80 12.16 5.59
N ALA A 76 -5.76 13.48 5.80
CA ALA A 76 -6.92 14.26 6.24
C ALA A 76 -8.07 14.20 5.22
N ASN A 77 -7.74 14.36 3.93
CA ASN A 77 -8.74 14.28 2.86
C ASN A 77 -9.33 12.87 2.76
N VAL A 78 -8.50 11.83 2.86
CA VAL A 78 -8.97 10.42 2.84
C VAL A 78 -9.90 10.12 4.02
N GLU A 79 -9.59 10.63 5.21
CA GLU A 79 -10.46 10.50 6.39
C GLU A 79 -11.81 11.19 6.15
N GLU A 80 -11.80 12.41 5.64
CA GLU A 80 -13.02 13.20 5.37
C GLU A 80 -13.90 12.53 4.30
N GLU A 81 -13.29 12.03 3.22
CA GLU A 81 -13.98 11.26 2.18
C GLU A 81 -14.62 10.00 2.75
N ALA A 82 -13.87 9.22 3.53
CA ALA A 82 -14.38 7.98 4.15
C ALA A 82 -15.52 8.26 5.14
N GLN A 83 -15.42 9.33 5.94
CA GLN A 83 -16.49 9.76 6.85
C GLN A 83 -17.75 10.19 6.08
N SER A 84 -17.57 10.96 5.01
CA SER A 84 -18.65 11.44 4.15
C SER A 84 -19.38 10.27 3.48
N SER A 85 -18.65 9.32 2.92
CA SER A 85 -19.23 8.10 2.34
C SER A 85 -19.97 7.26 3.37
N LEU A 86 -19.38 7.02 4.54
CA LEU A 86 -20.04 6.25 5.59
C LEU A 86 -21.33 6.94 6.05
N LYS A 87 -21.32 8.27 6.22
CA LYS A 87 -22.52 9.04 6.55
C LYS A 87 -23.61 8.91 5.49
N LYS A 88 -23.25 8.95 4.21
CA LYS A 88 -24.19 8.74 3.09
C LYS A 88 -24.79 7.33 3.12
N PHE A 89 -23.96 6.30 3.34
CA PHE A 89 -24.41 4.92 3.47
C PHE A 89 -25.38 4.75 4.64
N LEU A 90 -25.07 5.30 5.82
CA LEU A 90 -25.94 5.24 6.99
C LEU A 90 -27.30 5.91 6.74
N ALA A 91 -27.31 7.09 6.10
CA ALA A 91 -28.53 7.77 5.72
C ALA A 91 -29.35 6.96 4.68
N GLN A 92 -28.68 6.29 3.76
CA GLN A 92 -29.33 5.40 2.79
C GLN A 92 -29.93 4.17 3.46
N ALA A 93 -29.20 3.52 4.37
CA ALA A 93 -29.68 2.37 5.13
C ALA A 93 -30.91 2.74 5.97
N GLN A 94 -30.88 3.90 6.64
CA GLN A 94 -32.02 4.41 7.41
C GLN A 94 -33.24 4.64 6.52
N ARG A 95 -33.08 5.32 5.37
CA ARG A 95 -34.19 5.55 4.44
C ARG A 95 -34.83 4.25 3.96
N ILE A 96 -34.01 3.23 3.63
CA ILE A 96 -34.52 1.91 3.20
C ILE A 96 -35.28 1.24 4.34
N HIS A 97 -34.77 1.32 5.56
CA HIS A 97 -35.42 0.80 6.75
C HIS A 97 -36.78 1.47 7.00
N ASP A 98 -36.86 2.80 6.89
CA ASP A 98 -38.11 3.56 7.08
C ASP A 98 -39.17 3.17 6.05
N VAL A 99 -38.77 2.99 4.78
CA VAL A 99 -39.67 2.50 3.72
C VAL A 99 -40.15 1.08 4.03
N ALA A 100 -39.24 0.17 4.39
CA ALA A 100 -39.62 -1.20 4.74
C ALA A 100 -40.58 -1.26 5.94
N GLY A 101 -40.39 -0.38 6.93
CA GLY A 101 -41.30 -0.21 8.06
C GLY A 101 -42.70 0.22 7.63
N ALA A 102 -42.82 1.13 6.64
CA ALA A 102 -44.11 1.52 6.06
C ALA A 102 -44.84 0.35 5.35
N TYR A 103 -44.10 -0.64 4.85
CA TYR A 103 -44.63 -1.89 4.30
C TYR A 103 -44.85 -2.99 5.36
N GLY A 104 -44.74 -2.67 6.65
CA GLY A 104 -45.09 -3.56 7.76
C GLY A 104 -43.95 -4.41 8.30
N VAL A 105 -42.70 -4.24 7.84
CA VAL A 105 -41.54 -4.91 8.42
C VAL A 105 -41.34 -4.45 9.87
N GLN A 106 -41.18 -5.41 10.77
CA GLN A 106 -40.86 -5.18 12.19
C GLN A 106 -39.37 -5.47 12.43
N GLY A 107 -38.69 -4.58 13.16
CA GLY A 107 -37.28 -4.75 13.51
C GLY A 107 -36.57 -3.42 13.71
N HIS A 108 -35.31 -3.48 14.15
CA HIS A 108 -34.45 -2.30 14.33
C HIS A 108 -33.23 -2.39 13.41
N LEU A 109 -32.95 -1.33 12.66
CA LEU A 109 -31.68 -1.18 11.96
C LEU A 109 -30.54 -1.01 12.97
N GLN A 110 -29.59 -1.94 13.00
CA GLN A 110 -28.43 -1.91 13.89
C GLN A 110 -27.16 -1.52 13.12
N VAL A 111 -26.76 -0.27 13.24
CA VAL A 111 -25.58 0.30 12.53
C VAL A 111 -24.51 0.87 13.46
N ARG A 112 -24.75 0.88 14.78
CA ARG A 112 -23.84 1.49 15.77
C ARG A 112 -22.41 0.94 15.76
N HIS A 113 -22.21 -0.30 15.30
CA HIS A 113 -20.87 -0.89 15.18
C HIS A 113 -19.99 -0.19 14.11
N LEU A 114 -20.61 0.57 13.20
CA LEU A 114 -19.91 1.37 12.19
C LEU A 114 -19.44 2.72 12.74
N ASP A 115 -19.99 3.18 13.86
CA ASP A 115 -19.60 4.44 14.48
C ASP A 115 -18.11 4.42 14.85
N GLY A 116 -17.40 5.50 14.54
CA GLY A 116 -15.95 5.61 14.80
C GLY A 116 -15.08 4.67 13.95
N HIS A 117 -15.62 4.04 12.89
CA HIS A 117 -14.83 3.16 12.02
C HIS A 117 -13.59 3.87 11.44
N VAL A 118 -13.76 5.08 10.89
CA VAL A 118 -12.65 5.85 10.29
C VAL A 118 -11.55 6.12 11.32
N SER A 119 -11.92 6.46 12.56
CA SER A 119 -10.96 6.65 13.66
C SER A 119 -10.22 5.34 13.99
N ARG A 120 -10.90 4.19 14.01
CA ARG A 120 -10.24 2.89 14.21
C ARG A 120 -9.29 2.55 13.06
N ALA A 121 -9.69 2.79 11.82
CA ALA A 121 -8.86 2.60 10.65
C ALA A 121 -7.62 3.50 10.68
N ARG A 122 -7.78 4.75 11.14
CA ARG A 122 -6.68 5.70 11.30
C ARG A 122 -5.61 5.21 12.28
N LEU A 123 -6.00 4.57 13.37
CA LEU A 123 -5.07 3.93 14.31
C LEU A 123 -4.27 2.81 13.64
N VAL A 124 -4.85 2.06 12.71
CA VAL A 124 -4.14 1.03 11.94
C VAL A 124 -3.12 1.67 10.99
N LEU A 125 -3.47 2.78 10.33
CA LEU A 125 -2.51 3.55 9.53
C LEU A 125 -1.33 4.07 10.37
N ASP A 126 -1.59 4.58 11.58
CA ASP A 126 -0.50 5.03 12.48
C ASP A 126 0.42 3.89 12.89
N ARG A 127 -0.12 2.69 13.12
CA ARG A 127 0.67 1.49 13.40
C ARG A 127 1.60 1.15 12.25
N TRP A 128 1.12 1.16 11.00
CA TRP A 128 1.96 0.99 9.81
C TRP A 128 3.10 2.01 9.73
N ARG A 129 2.80 3.29 9.95
CA ARG A 129 3.82 4.35 9.95
C ARG A 129 4.86 4.16 11.05
N LYS A 130 4.44 3.69 12.22
CA LYS A 130 5.33 3.48 13.38
C LYS A 130 6.32 2.34 13.16
N ILE A 131 5.90 1.27 12.49
CA ILE A 131 6.76 0.08 12.27
C ILE A 131 7.62 0.16 11.01
N ALA A 132 7.26 1.04 10.06
CA ALA A 132 7.98 1.14 8.81
C ALA A 132 9.32 1.83 8.99
N GLN A 133 10.37 1.24 8.45
CA GLN A 133 11.64 1.92 8.28
C GLN A 133 11.57 2.81 7.03
N VAL A 134 11.95 4.07 7.21
CA VAL A 134 11.97 5.04 6.11
C VAL A 134 13.20 4.79 5.24
N VAL A 135 13.00 4.70 3.93
CA VAL A 135 14.07 4.72 2.93
C VAL A 135 14.25 6.19 2.49
N PRO A 136 15.42 6.80 2.77
CA PRO A 136 15.61 8.22 2.51
C PRO A 136 15.75 8.51 1.02
N HIS A 137 15.51 9.77 0.68
CA HIS A 137 15.73 10.29 -0.66
C HIS A 137 17.18 10.12 -1.13
N ASN A 138 17.35 10.00 -2.44
CA ASN A 138 18.63 9.86 -3.11
C ASN A 138 18.53 10.50 -4.50
N ASP A 139 19.43 11.44 -4.83
CA ASP A 139 19.43 12.15 -6.10
C ASP A 139 19.53 11.19 -7.31
N GLY A 140 20.24 10.07 -7.15
CA GLY A 140 20.31 9.02 -8.17
C GLY A 140 18.96 8.38 -8.47
N VAL A 141 18.12 8.21 -7.44
CA VAL A 141 16.73 7.74 -7.58
C VAL A 141 15.89 8.78 -8.32
N ALA A 142 16.01 10.06 -7.95
CA ALA A 142 15.28 11.14 -8.62
C ALA A 142 15.63 11.23 -10.11
N ASN A 143 16.91 11.11 -10.46
CA ASN A 143 17.37 11.12 -11.84
C ASN A 143 16.85 9.92 -12.66
N ARG A 144 16.76 8.72 -12.06
CA ARG A 144 16.15 7.56 -12.73
C ARG A 144 14.64 7.70 -12.89
N ALA A 145 13.96 8.22 -11.87
CA ALA A 145 12.53 8.49 -11.94
C ALA A 145 12.20 9.51 -13.04
N PHE A 146 13.03 10.55 -13.17
CA PHE A 146 12.89 11.53 -14.26
C PHE A 146 13.09 10.89 -15.64
N ARG A 147 14.08 10.01 -15.80
CA ARG A 147 14.25 9.23 -17.04
C ARG A 147 13.04 8.36 -17.34
N ARG A 148 12.49 7.68 -16.33
CA ARG A 148 11.27 6.86 -16.45
C ARG A 148 10.09 7.70 -16.97
N VAL A 149 9.94 8.94 -16.50
CA VAL A 149 8.91 9.87 -17.01
C VAL A 149 9.14 10.29 -18.46
N ASN A 150 10.38 10.59 -18.85
CA ASN A 150 10.73 11.01 -20.22
C ASN A 150 10.63 9.87 -21.23
N GLU A 151 10.90 8.62 -20.80
CA GLU A 151 10.82 7.39 -21.60
C GLU A 151 9.45 6.69 -21.53
N PRO A 152 8.39 7.41 -21.15
CA PRO A 152 7.16 6.92 -20.50
C PRO A 152 7.16 5.43 -20.10
N ARG A 153 8.02 5.08 -19.14
CA ARG A 153 8.15 3.74 -18.56
C ARG A 153 7.32 3.62 -17.28
N THR A 154 6.67 2.48 -17.05
CA THR A 154 5.69 2.23 -15.98
C THR A 154 6.25 2.51 -14.56
N PRO A 155 5.62 3.31 -13.68
CA PRO A 155 4.23 3.75 -13.75
C PRO A 155 3.99 5.00 -14.62
N ALA A 156 5.03 5.64 -15.16
CA ALA A 156 4.85 6.81 -16.02
C ALA A 156 4.08 6.51 -17.31
N ARG A 157 3.23 7.46 -17.69
CA ARG A 157 2.47 7.46 -18.93
C ARG A 157 2.50 8.83 -19.59
N ARG A 158 2.40 8.86 -20.92
CA ARG A 158 2.32 10.12 -21.66
C ARG A 158 1.12 10.94 -21.17
N GLY A 159 1.38 12.20 -20.83
CA GLY A 159 0.35 13.17 -20.44
C GLY A 159 -0.15 13.04 -19.00
N LYS A 160 0.49 12.24 -18.14
CA LYS A 160 0.15 12.11 -16.72
C LYS A 160 1.33 12.48 -15.82
N GLU A 161 1.07 13.29 -14.80
CA GLU A 161 2.03 13.51 -13.72
C GLU A 161 2.21 12.20 -12.93
N SER A 162 3.35 11.55 -13.13
CA SER A 162 3.65 10.22 -12.55
C SER A 162 5.01 10.22 -11.83
N MET A 163 5.62 11.40 -11.64
CA MET A 163 6.98 11.53 -11.12
C MET A 163 7.07 10.94 -9.71
N LYS A 164 6.06 11.16 -8.87
CA LYS A 164 6.05 10.67 -7.49
C LYS A 164 6.02 9.15 -7.43
N ASP A 165 5.13 8.51 -8.20
CA ASP A 165 5.08 7.04 -8.32
C ASP A 165 6.39 6.47 -8.87
N CYS A 166 7.02 7.16 -9.83
CA CYS A 166 8.33 6.77 -10.35
C CYS A 166 9.43 6.84 -9.28
N VAL A 167 9.43 7.88 -8.43
CA VAL A 167 10.39 8.00 -7.32
C VAL A 167 10.22 6.86 -6.32
N ILE A 168 8.99 6.48 -5.99
CA ILE A 168 8.70 5.36 -5.07
C ILE A 168 9.27 4.06 -5.61
N VAL A 169 8.97 3.73 -6.87
CA VAL A 169 9.45 2.49 -7.52
C VAL A 169 10.96 2.47 -7.62
N GLU A 170 11.58 3.56 -8.08
CA GLU A 170 13.04 3.63 -8.23
C GLU A 170 13.79 3.58 -6.89
N ALA A 171 13.18 4.06 -5.81
CA ALA A 171 13.71 3.92 -4.46
C ALA A 171 13.72 2.45 -4.02
N TYR A 172 12.64 1.72 -4.29
CA TYR A 172 12.56 0.30 -3.93
C TYR A 172 13.46 -0.59 -4.78
N ILE A 173 13.61 -0.31 -6.08
CA ILE A 173 14.58 -0.99 -6.94
C ILE A 173 16.01 -0.74 -6.45
N GLU A 174 16.35 0.50 -6.07
CA GLU A 174 17.67 0.84 -5.51
C GLU A 174 17.98 0.04 -4.24
N VAL A 175 17.05 0.05 -3.28
CA VAL A 175 17.21 -0.65 -2.01
C VAL A 175 17.32 -2.15 -2.22
N ALA A 176 16.46 -2.72 -3.06
CA ALA A 176 16.52 -4.12 -3.41
C ALA A 176 17.85 -4.50 -4.04
N SER A 177 18.35 -3.71 -4.99
CA SER A 177 19.66 -3.91 -5.60
C SER A 177 20.79 -3.88 -4.56
N GLN A 178 20.78 -2.90 -3.65
CA GLN A 178 21.77 -2.81 -2.55
C GLN A 178 21.73 -4.02 -1.63
N LEU A 179 20.54 -4.47 -1.25
CA LEU A 179 20.37 -5.62 -0.36
C LEU A 179 20.77 -6.93 -1.05
N ARG A 180 20.40 -7.12 -2.32
CA ARG A 180 20.82 -8.29 -3.12
C ARG A 180 22.33 -8.34 -3.30
N ALA A 181 22.97 -7.21 -3.62
CA ALA A 181 24.42 -7.11 -3.72
C ALA A 181 25.14 -7.43 -2.39
N ALA A 182 24.48 -7.17 -1.27
CA ALA A 182 24.97 -7.49 0.07
C ALA A 182 24.60 -8.92 0.54
N GLY A 183 23.94 -9.73 -0.29
CA GLY A 183 23.65 -11.13 -0.01
C GLY A 183 22.26 -11.46 0.51
N MET A 184 21.32 -10.48 0.55
CA MET A 184 19.93 -10.76 0.94
C MET A 184 19.30 -11.80 0.01
N THR A 185 18.79 -12.90 0.57
CA THR A 185 18.13 -13.98 -0.20
C THR A 185 16.61 -14.05 0.00
N LYS A 186 16.08 -13.37 1.03
CA LYS A 186 14.66 -13.45 1.37
C LYS A 186 13.76 -12.75 0.34
N ALA A 187 12.48 -13.10 0.39
CA ALA A 187 11.45 -12.51 -0.46
C ALA A 187 11.38 -10.99 -0.23
N MET A 188 11.23 -10.24 -1.32
CA MET A 188 10.98 -8.81 -1.30
C MET A 188 9.72 -8.54 -2.11
N VAL A 189 8.76 -7.84 -1.53
CA VAL A 189 7.45 -7.61 -2.14
C VAL A 189 7.16 -6.12 -2.17
N PHE A 190 6.81 -5.59 -3.34
CA PHE A 190 6.26 -4.26 -3.51
C PHE A 190 4.74 -4.32 -3.54
N ALA A 191 4.08 -3.73 -2.55
CA ALA A 191 2.64 -3.75 -2.43
C ALA A 191 2.03 -2.42 -2.88
N SER A 192 1.29 -2.43 -3.99
CA SER A 192 0.57 -1.28 -4.55
C SER A 192 -0.83 -1.70 -4.97
N SER A 193 -1.86 -1.00 -4.48
CA SER A 193 -3.23 -1.17 -4.98
C SER A 193 -3.52 -0.40 -6.28
N ASN A 194 -2.54 0.32 -6.82
CA ASN A 194 -2.66 1.11 -8.04
C ASN A 194 -2.52 0.25 -9.31
N THR A 195 -3.31 -0.82 -9.40
CA THR A 195 -3.25 -1.81 -10.48
C THR A 195 -3.42 -1.20 -11.87
N LYS A 196 -4.18 -0.11 -11.98
CA LYS A 196 -4.39 0.60 -13.26
C LYS A 196 -3.11 1.14 -13.85
N GLU A 197 -2.12 1.49 -13.04
CA GLU A 197 -0.84 2.04 -13.51
C GLU A 197 0.18 0.95 -13.83
N TYR A 198 0.19 -0.13 -13.05
CA TYR A 198 1.17 -1.20 -13.17
C TYR A 198 0.77 -2.34 -14.11
N PHE A 199 -0.51 -2.64 -14.27
CA PHE A 199 -0.96 -3.75 -15.11
C PHE A 199 -1.06 -3.36 -16.58
N ALA A 200 -0.74 -4.32 -17.44
CA ALA A 200 -1.03 -4.23 -18.86
C ALA A 200 -2.54 -4.14 -19.08
N PRO A 201 -3.01 -3.37 -20.07
CA PRO A 201 -4.44 -3.12 -20.29
C PRO A 201 -5.26 -4.41 -20.36
N ASN A 202 -6.37 -4.46 -19.62
CA ASN A 202 -7.30 -5.60 -19.57
C ASN A 202 -6.68 -6.93 -19.09
N THR A 203 -5.58 -6.88 -18.32
CA THR A 203 -4.95 -8.07 -17.73
C THR A 203 -4.75 -7.91 -16.23
N ARG A 204 -4.31 -9.00 -15.59
CA ARG A 204 -3.75 -8.99 -14.22
C ARG A 204 -2.23 -9.15 -14.21
N HIS A 205 -1.60 -8.95 -15.37
CA HIS A 205 -0.15 -9.05 -15.52
C HIS A 205 0.46 -7.65 -15.52
N LEU A 206 1.65 -7.54 -14.93
CA LEU A 206 2.42 -6.31 -14.99
C LEU A 206 2.76 -5.94 -16.44
N GLN A 207 2.90 -4.64 -16.69
CA GLN A 207 3.56 -4.16 -17.91
C GLN A 207 4.97 -4.74 -18.00
N GLY A 208 5.41 -5.09 -19.21
CA GLY A 208 6.65 -5.85 -19.41
C GLY A 208 7.90 -5.15 -18.88
N ASP A 209 7.93 -3.82 -18.94
CA ASP A 209 9.07 -3.03 -18.47
C ASP A 209 9.20 -3.07 -16.94
N ILE A 210 8.13 -2.79 -16.19
CA ILE A 210 8.19 -2.86 -14.72
C ILE A 210 8.34 -4.31 -14.24
N ALA A 211 7.78 -5.29 -14.94
CA ALA A 211 7.99 -6.69 -14.63
C ALA A 211 9.48 -7.05 -14.73
N ALA A 212 10.16 -6.61 -15.79
CA ALA A 212 11.60 -6.84 -15.96
C ALA A 212 12.43 -6.11 -14.90
N ASP A 213 12.08 -4.86 -14.58
CA ASP A 213 12.77 -4.07 -13.56
C ASP A 213 12.68 -4.74 -12.18
N LEU A 214 11.49 -5.16 -11.75
CA LEU A 214 11.28 -5.85 -10.47
C LEU A 214 11.96 -7.23 -10.46
N ALA A 215 11.89 -7.98 -11.55
CA ALA A 215 12.53 -9.29 -11.67
C ALA A 215 14.07 -9.18 -11.57
N SER A 216 14.67 -8.11 -12.08
CA SER A 216 16.12 -7.90 -12.03
C SER A 216 16.69 -7.82 -10.61
N VAL A 217 15.85 -7.46 -9.63
CA VAL A 217 16.20 -7.40 -8.22
C VAL A 217 15.50 -8.47 -7.37
N GLY A 218 14.78 -9.40 -8.02
CA GLY A 218 14.03 -10.47 -7.37
C GLY A 218 12.97 -9.92 -6.42
N MET A 219 12.22 -8.91 -6.86
CA MET A 219 11.08 -8.32 -6.15
C MET A 219 9.77 -8.74 -6.81
N GLU A 220 8.79 -9.13 -6.01
CA GLU A 220 7.43 -9.46 -6.47
C GLU A 220 6.49 -8.25 -6.31
N TYR A 221 5.46 -8.17 -7.15
CA TYR A 221 4.41 -7.17 -7.03
C TYR A 221 3.15 -7.76 -6.40
N ALA A 222 2.60 -7.08 -5.41
CA ALA A 222 1.35 -7.45 -4.75
C ALA A 222 0.27 -6.38 -4.95
N PRO A 223 -0.83 -6.68 -5.67
CA PRO A 223 -1.91 -5.71 -5.93
C PRO A 223 -2.81 -5.41 -4.72
N ASN A 224 -2.67 -6.17 -3.63
CA ASN A 224 -3.47 -6.06 -2.42
C ASN A 224 -2.78 -6.79 -1.25
N TRP A 225 -3.35 -6.70 -0.05
CA TRP A 225 -2.77 -7.30 1.15
C TRP A 225 -2.80 -8.83 1.13
N GLY A 226 -3.82 -9.44 0.54
CA GLY A 226 -3.90 -10.89 0.36
C GLY A 226 -2.75 -11.44 -0.47
N ALA A 227 -2.45 -10.80 -1.60
CA ALA A 227 -1.32 -11.14 -2.45
C ALA A 227 0.02 -10.87 -1.76
N ALA A 228 0.14 -9.74 -1.04
CA ALA A 228 1.36 -9.42 -0.30
C ALA A 228 1.65 -10.49 0.75
N LYS A 229 0.64 -10.87 1.53
CA LYS A 229 0.75 -11.94 2.53
C LYS A 229 1.21 -13.26 1.91
N HIS A 230 0.58 -13.67 0.80
CA HIS A 230 0.95 -14.89 0.09
C HIS A 230 2.40 -14.86 -0.41
N SER A 231 2.84 -13.78 -1.09
CA SER A 231 4.21 -13.64 -1.61
C SER A 231 5.28 -13.58 -0.50
N LEU A 232 4.91 -13.15 0.71
CA LEU A 232 5.79 -13.20 1.88
C LEU A 232 5.88 -14.62 2.50
N GLY A 233 5.12 -15.59 2.00
CA GLY A 233 5.05 -16.96 2.51
C GLY A 233 4.34 -17.07 3.86
N ARG A 234 3.27 -16.28 4.07
CA ARG A 234 2.59 -16.12 5.36
C ARG A 234 1.09 -16.38 5.30
#